data_AF-A0A931XLT1-F1
#
_entry.id   AF-A0A931XLT1-F1
#
_cell.length_a   1.000
_cell.length_b   1.000
_cell.length_c   1.000
_cell.angle_alpha   90.00
_cell.angle_beta   90.00
_cell.angle_gamma   90.00
#
_symmetry.space_group_name_H-M   'P 1'
#
loop_
_entity.id
_entity.type
_entity.pdbx_description
1 polymer ?
#
loop_
_entity_poly.entity_id
_entity_poly.type
_entity_poly.pdbx_seq_one_letter_code
_entity_poly.pdbx_strand_id
1 'polypeptide(L)'
;MQSEDLITIIDSLAPINNAFRMEKKAIKKVEYVWELGSLLDEYIKKYKLTLDELLYSIYDPHATIKHSNITRSLGSYSYRIFHFFKKKEDVRKTIPNLKSYNVFIEALPLLVNIKYKTHVNSEDILAMVNSQKSTRQTINRLTLIKQSILPTRKLRIPPGLMYTEEKRFLVSVIKYIRGLYEKNESIFSFNNLQYELHKEKYREQLVLILMALASDSFMNKVKSYKENEVNKNLRRLFQIAISNNEKRSRFRRWVLSANELLWLAEAIHALGDDNDFHFFKKKLEK
;
A
#
# COMPACT_ATOMS: atom_id res chain seq x y z
N MET A 1 13.60 -27.14 18.09
CA MET A 1 13.57 -27.84 16.79
C MET A 1 14.99 -27.93 16.29
N GLN A 2 15.46 -29.10 15.86
CA GLN A 2 16.82 -29.23 15.33
C GLN A 2 16.90 -28.57 13.94
N SER A 3 18.11 -28.22 13.47
CA SER A 3 18.28 -27.52 12.19
C SER A 3 17.79 -28.35 10.99
N GLU A 4 17.96 -29.67 11.01
CA GLU A 4 17.49 -30.58 9.96
C GLU A 4 15.96 -30.65 9.89
N ASP A 5 15.28 -30.63 11.04
CA ASP A 5 13.81 -30.59 11.09
C ASP A 5 13.26 -29.28 10.48
N LEU A 6 13.96 -28.17 10.70
CA LEU A 6 13.61 -26.86 10.15
C LEU A 6 13.76 -26.83 8.62
N ILE A 7 14.83 -27.42 8.09
CA ILE A 7 15.03 -27.54 6.64
C ILE A 7 13.91 -28.38 6.04
N THR A 8 13.59 -29.53 6.67
CA THR A 8 12.56 -30.46 6.19
C THR A 8 11.18 -29.80 6.09
N ILE A 9 10.78 -29.01 7.08
CA ILE A 9 9.49 -28.29 7.01
C ILE A 9 9.51 -27.22 5.91
N ILE A 10 10.62 -26.49 5.76
CA ILE A 10 10.74 -25.45 4.73
C ILE A 10 10.64 -26.08 3.33
N ASP A 11 11.33 -27.20 3.11
CA ASP A 11 11.32 -27.93 1.84
C ASP A 11 9.94 -28.53 1.55
N SER A 12 9.17 -28.88 2.58
CA SER A 12 7.79 -29.34 2.44
C SER A 12 6.82 -28.19 2.08
N LEU A 13 7.01 -27.01 2.69
CA LEU A 13 6.11 -25.87 2.49
C LEU A 13 6.43 -25.07 1.21
N ALA A 14 7.69 -25.03 0.76
CA ALA A 14 8.12 -24.19 -0.34
C ALA A 14 7.44 -24.51 -1.69
N PRO A 15 7.28 -25.79 -2.12
CA PRO A 15 6.57 -26.13 -3.35
C PRO A 15 5.11 -25.64 -3.34
N ILE A 16 4.43 -25.77 -2.20
CA ILE A 16 3.04 -25.36 -2.03
C ILE A 16 2.94 -23.82 -2.07
N ASN A 17 3.86 -23.11 -1.41
CA ASN A 17 3.91 -21.65 -1.46
C ASN A 17 4.18 -21.15 -2.89
N ASN A 18 5.05 -21.80 -3.64
CA ASN A 18 5.31 -21.47 -5.04
C ASN A 18 4.05 -21.67 -5.90
N ALA A 19 3.35 -22.79 -5.74
CA ALA A 19 2.07 -23.04 -6.41
C ALA A 19 1.01 -21.99 -6.05
N PHE A 20 0.88 -21.63 -4.76
CA PHE A 20 0.00 -20.57 -4.28
C PHE A 20 0.28 -19.21 -4.94
N ARG A 21 1.56 -18.84 -5.09
CA ARG A 21 1.97 -17.56 -5.71
C ARG A 21 1.64 -17.50 -7.20
N MET A 22 1.73 -18.62 -7.90
CA MET A 22 1.47 -18.72 -9.35
C MET A 22 -0.02 -18.88 -9.68
N GLU A 23 -0.82 -19.36 -8.73
CA GLU A 23 -2.26 -19.58 -8.94
C GLU A 23 -3.02 -18.28 -9.22
N LYS A 24 -4.05 -18.36 -10.07
CA LYS A 24 -4.95 -17.23 -10.39
C LYS A 24 -6.35 -17.42 -9.79
N LYS A 25 -6.82 -18.67 -9.67
CA LYS A 25 -8.15 -18.99 -9.15
C LYS A 25 -8.18 -18.84 -7.63
N ALA A 26 -9.11 -18.02 -7.13
CA ALA A 26 -9.20 -17.68 -5.71
C ALA A 26 -9.43 -18.91 -4.82
N ILE A 27 -10.32 -19.82 -5.23
CA ILE A 27 -10.62 -21.06 -4.49
C ILE A 27 -9.38 -21.94 -4.36
N LYS A 28 -8.63 -22.10 -5.46
CA LYS A 28 -7.37 -22.85 -5.46
C LYS A 28 -6.32 -22.25 -4.54
N LYS A 29 -6.26 -20.92 -4.43
CA LYS A 29 -5.41 -20.27 -3.42
C LYS A 29 -5.79 -20.65 -1.99
N VAL A 30 -7.09 -20.69 -1.68
CA VAL A 30 -7.54 -21.12 -0.35
C VAL A 30 -7.19 -22.58 -0.09
N GLU A 31 -7.31 -23.45 -1.09
CA GLU A 31 -6.88 -24.86 -1.02
C GLU A 31 -5.37 -24.99 -0.70
N TYR A 32 -4.48 -24.28 -1.40
CA TYR A 32 -3.05 -24.32 -1.09
C TYR A 32 -2.74 -23.79 0.31
N VAL A 33 -3.45 -22.74 0.73
CA VAL A 33 -3.28 -22.16 2.07
C VAL A 33 -3.78 -23.11 3.15
N TRP A 34 -4.82 -23.90 2.88
CA TRP A 34 -5.26 -24.99 3.73
C TRP A 34 -4.19 -26.09 3.85
N GLU A 35 -3.58 -26.51 2.74
CA GLU A 35 -2.50 -27.51 2.74
C GLU A 35 -1.29 -27.05 3.56
N LEU A 36 -0.86 -25.79 3.37
CA LEU A 36 0.18 -25.19 4.21
C LEU A 36 -0.20 -25.27 5.70
N GLY A 37 -1.47 -25.02 6.03
CA GLY A 37 -1.95 -25.07 7.41
C GLY A 37 -1.93 -26.48 8.01
N SER A 38 -2.28 -27.50 7.21
CA SER A 38 -2.21 -28.91 7.61
C SER A 38 -0.78 -29.32 7.95
N LEU A 39 0.18 -28.97 7.09
CA LEU A 39 1.59 -29.25 7.35
C LEU A 39 2.10 -28.53 8.60
N LEU A 40 1.72 -27.25 8.80
CA LEU A 40 2.08 -26.54 10.02
C LEU A 40 1.52 -27.23 11.26
N ASP A 41 0.25 -27.68 11.22
CA ASP A 41 -0.41 -28.38 12.33
C ASP A 41 0.26 -29.72 12.67
N GLU A 42 0.68 -30.49 11.67
CA GLU A 42 1.43 -31.73 11.86
C GLU A 42 2.74 -31.49 12.63
N TYR A 43 3.51 -30.47 12.24
CA TYR A 43 4.77 -30.13 12.91
C TYR A 43 4.55 -29.54 14.31
N ILE A 44 3.56 -28.67 14.48
CA ILE A 44 3.15 -28.13 15.80
C ILE A 44 2.86 -29.28 16.77
N LYS A 45 2.10 -30.29 16.33
CA LYS A 45 1.77 -31.46 17.16
C LYS A 45 2.98 -32.36 17.40
N LYS A 46 3.76 -32.68 16.36
CA LYS A 46 4.92 -33.57 16.44
C LYS A 46 5.97 -33.04 17.41
N TYR A 47 6.27 -31.74 17.34
CA TYR A 47 7.33 -31.10 18.12
C TYR A 47 6.81 -30.36 19.37
N LYS A 48 5.51 -30.40 19.65
CA LYS A 48 4.85 -29.73 20.78
C LYS A 48 5.17 -28.24 20.86
N LEU A 49 5.16 -27.57 19.70
CA LEU A 49 5.43 -26.14 19.58
C LEU A 49 4.12 -25.35 19.56
N THR A 50 4.17 -24.08 19.92
CA THR A 50 3.11 -23.14 19.56
C THR A 50 3.26 -22.70 18.10
N LEU A 51 2.18 -22.20 17.51
CA LEU A 51 2.22 -21.64 16.15
C LEU A 51 3.25 -20.50 16.05
N ASP A 52 3.31 -19.62 17.05
CA ASP A 52 4.23 -18.48 17.01
C ASP A 52 5.70 -18.92 17.05
N GLU A 53 6.05 -19.90 17.87
CA GLU A 53 7.41 -20.46 17.91
C GLU A 53 7.80 -21.10 16.57
N LEU A 54 6.90 -21.89 15.97
CA LEU A 54 7.16 -22.49 14.67
C LEU A 54 7.33 -21.43 13.57
N LEU A 55 6.44 -20.45 13.51
CA LEU A 55 6.51 -19.38 12.50
C LEU A 55 7.74 -18.49 12.69
N TYR A 56 8.19 -18.27 13.93
CA TYR A 56 9.43 -17.54 14.19
C TYR A 56 10.63 -18.33 13.69
N SER A 57 10.65 -19.65 13.89
CA SER A 57 11.71 -20.53 13.40
C SER A 57 11.79 -20.57 11.86
N ILE A 58 10.64 -20.56 11.17
CA ILE A 58 10.57 -20.61 9.70
C ILE A 58 10.94 -19.27 9.05
N TYR A 59 10.51 -18.16 9.64
CA TYR A 59 10.70 -16.81 9.07
C TYR A 59 12.04 -16.18 9.46
N ASP A 60 12.52 -16.45 10.68
CA ASP A 60 13.62 -15.81 11.41
C ASP A 60 13.90 -14.35 10.99
N PRO A 61 13.34 -13.35 11.71
CA PRO A 61 13.52 -11.94 11.36
C PRO A 61 14.96 -11.45 11.51
N HIS A 62 15.83 -12.20 12.20
CA HIS A 62 17.23 -11.82 12.48
C HIS A 62 18.24 -12.50 11.56
N ALA A 63 17.80 -13.49 10.78
CA ALA A 63 18.66 -14.15 9.81
C ALA A 63 19.03 -13.20 8.65
N THR A 64 20.33 -13.07 8.37
CA THR A 64 20.86 -12.33 7.21
C THR A 64 20.48 -12.97 5.88
N ILE A 65 20.19 -14.28 5.86
CA ILE A 65 19.67 -15.02 4.71
C ILE A 65 18.29 -15.55 5.10
N LYS A 66 17.25 -15.13 4.37
CA LYS A 66 15.90 -15.65 4.60
C LYS A 66 15.85 -17.13 4.24
N HIS A 67 15.65 -17.97 5.26
CA HIS A 67 15.52 -19.41 5.08
C HIS A 67 14.27 -19.82 4.30
N SER A 68 13.21 -18.99 4.30
CA SER A 68 12.00 -19.26 3.53
C SER A 68 11.29 -17.99 3.03
N ASN A 69 10.53 -18.12 1.94
CA ASN A 69 9.61 -17.09 1.45
C ASN A 69 8.23 -17.15 2.15
N ILE A 70 8.13 -17.84 3.30
CA ILE A 70 6.89 -18.06 4.02
C ILE A 70 6.83 -17.03 5.14
N THR A 71 5.96 -16.03 4.96
CA THR A 71 5.82 -14.97 5.97
C THR A 71 5.03 -15.47 7.18
N ARG A 72 5.30 -14.90 8.36
CA ARG A 72 4.47 -15.15 9.57
C ARG A 72 2.99 -14.91 9.33
N SER A 73 2.64 -13.89 8.54
CA SER A 73 1.24 -13.61 8.20
C SER A 73 0.62 -14.73 7.39
N LEU A 74 1.32 -15.22 6.36
CA LEU A 74 0.84 -16.35 5.55
C LEU A 74 0.62 -17.57 6.43
N GLY A 75 1.62 -17.96 7.22
CA GLY A 75 1.50 -19.13 8.11
C GLY A 75 0.37 -19.00 9.14
N SER A 76 0.16 -17.80 9.71
CA SER A 76 -0.96 -17.56 10.61
C SER A 76 -2.32 -17.72 9.92
N TYR A 77 -2.47 -17.22 8.70
CA TYR A 77 -3.69 -17.44 7.91
C TYR A 77 -3.87 -18.91 7.51
N SER A 78 -2.81 -19.57 7.07
CA SER A 78 -2.82 -21.00 6.73
C SER A 78 -3.34 -21.85 7.89
N TYR A 79 -2.79 -21.65 9.08
CA TYR A 79 -3.22 -22.37 10.27
C TYR A 79 -4.70 -22.13 10.61
N ARG A 80 -5.15 -20.87 10.55
CA ARG A 80 -6.57 -20.54 10.81
C ARG A 80 -7.52 -21.14 9.77
N ILE A 81 -7.11 -21.18 8.50
CA ILE A 81 -7.91 -21.73 7.40
C ILE A 81 -8.02 -23.25 7.54
N PHE A 82 -6.92 -23.91 7.89
CA PHE A 82 -6.90 -25.34 8.20
C PHE A 82 -7.88 -25.68 9.34
N HIS A 83 -7.85 -24.94 10.45
CA HIS A 83 -8.77 -25.17 11.56
C HIS A 83 -10.22 -24.79 11.26
N PHE A 84 -10.47 -23.93 10.27
CA PHE A 84 -11.81 -23.57 9.85
C PHE A 84 -12.47 -24.65 8.97
N PHE A 85 -11.72 -25.23 8.02
CA PHE A 85 -12.21 -26.27 7.13
C PHE A 85 -11.71 -27.64 7.58
N LYS A 86 -12.61 -28.52 8.02
CA LYS A 86 -12.23 -29.88 8.48
C LYS A 86 -11.55 -30.70 7.39
N LYS A 87 -11.98 -30.54 6.14
CA LYS A 87 -11.39 -31.17 4.97
C LYS A 87 -11.14 -30.15 3.88
N LYS A 88 -10.12 -30.39 3.05
CA LYS A 88 -9.79 -29.53 1.91
C LYS A 88 -10.98 -29.36 0.95
N GLU A 89 -11.78 -30.41 0.76
CA GLU A 89 -12.95 -30.40 -0.11
C GLU A 89 -14.05 -29.44 0.36
N ASP A 90 -14.09 -29.16 1.67
CA ASP A 90 -15.09 -28.25 2.25
C ASP A 90 -14.88 -26.82 1.75
N VAL A 91 -13.66 -26.43 1.36
CA VAL A 91 -13.37 -25.13 0.75
C VAL A 91 -14.27 -24.88 -0.46
N ARG A 92 -14.37 -25.86 -1.37
CA ARG A 92 -15.20 -25.72 -2.57
C ARG A 92 -16.69 -25.69 -2.26
N LYS A 93 -17.11 -26.42 -1.23
CA LYS A 93 -18.52 -26.50 -0.82
C LYS A 93 -18.99 -25.23 -0.15
N THR A 94 -18.15 -24.64 0.70
CA THR A 94 -18.52 -23.47 1.51
C THR A 94 -18.36 -22.15 0.75
N ILE A 95 -17.35 -22.02 -0.11
CA ILE A 95 -17.08 -20.79 -0.87
C ILE A 95 -16.99 -21.00 -2.40
N PRO A 96 -18.01 -21.62 -3.04
CA PRO A 96 -17.97 -21.99 -4.46
C PRO A 96 -17.89 -20.80 -5.42
N ASN A 97 -18.33 -19.61 -5.00
CA ASN A 97 -18.39 -18.41 -5.82
C ASN A 97 -17.34 -17.37 -5.41
N LEU A 98 -16.26 -17.79 -4.73
CA LEU A 98 -15.23 -16.87 -4.26
C LEU A 98 -14.54 -16.15 -5.43
N LYS A 99 -14.71 -14.83 -5.50
CA LYS A 99 -14.10 -13.99 -6.55
C LYS A 99 -12.62 -13.68 -6.32
N SER A 100 -12.21 -13.55 -5.06
CA SER A 100 -10.85 -13.13 -4.71
C SER A 100 -10.42 -13.73 -3.38
N TYR A 101 -9.20 -14.25 -3.35
CA TYR A 101 -8.56 -14.74 -2.12
C TYR A 101 -8.56 -13.66 -1.01
N ASN A 102 -8.33 -12.40 -1.37
CA ASN A 102 -8.30 -11.29 -0.42
C ASN A 102 -9.66 -11.04 0.24
N VAL A 103 -10.77 -11.32 -0.45
CA VAL A 103 -12.12 -11.23 0.15
C VAL A 103 -12.27 -12.25 1.26
N PHE A 104 -11.82 -13.49 1.04
CA PHE A 104 -11.88 -14.53 2.05
C PHE A 104 -10.97 -14.22 3.24
N ILE A 105 -9.75 -13.75 2.99
CA ILE A 105 -8.81 -13.34 4.05
C ILE A 105 -9.36 -12.21 4.90
N GLU A 106 -10.05 -11.25 4.27
CA GLU A 106 -10.70 -10.14 4.97
C GLU A 106 -11.87 -10.60 5.85
N ALA A 107 -12.62 -11.61 5.38
CA ALA A 107 -13.75 -12.23 6.08
C ALA A 107 -13.32 -13.20 7.19
N LEU A 108 -12.18 -13.88 7.06
CA LEU A 108 -11.77 -14.96 7.96
C LEU A 108 -11.80 -14.57 9.45
N PRO A 109 -11.32 -13.39 9.90
CA PRO A 109 -11.45 -12.99 11.29
C PRO A 109 -12.90 -13.01 11.81
N LEU A 110 -13.87 -12.63 10.98
CA LEU A 110 -15.30 -12.66 11.33
C LEU A 110 -15.82 -14.10 11.51
N LEU A 111 -15.18 -15.07 10.86
CA LEU A 111 -15.58 -16.48 10.88
C LEU A 111 -14.92 -17.28 12.02
N VAL A 112 -13.68 -16.94 12.39
CA VAL A 112 -12.87 -17.78 13.29
C VAL A 112 -12.48 -17.10 14.61
N ASN A 113 -12.34 -15.78 14.64
CA ASN A 113 -11.85 -15.10 15.84
C ASN A 113 -13.01 -14.83 16.78
N ILE A 114 -12.92 -15.32 18.02
CA ILE A 114 -13.98 -15.24 19.02
C ILE A 114 -14.46 -13.81 19.27
N LYS A 115 -13.56 -12.82 19.19
CA LYS A 115 -13.91 -11.40 19.40
C LYS A 115 -14.83 -10.82 18.32
N TYR A 116 -14.88 -11.44 17.14
CA TYR A 116 -15.75 -11.02 16.05
C TYR A 116 -16.91 -11.99 15.86
N LYS A 117 -16.62 -13.29 15.89
CA LYS A 117 -17.55 -14.39 15.59
C LYS A 117 -18.81 -14.36 16.45
N THR A 118 -18.71 -13.94 17.71
CA THR A 118 -19.86 -13.85 18.63
C THR A 118 -20.84 -12.72 18.28
N HIS A 119 -20.46 -11.81 17.39
CA HIS A 119 -21.25 -10.63 17.03
C HIS A 119 -21.76 -10.66 15.58
N VAL A 120 -21.52 -11.74 14.83
CA VAL A 120 -21.94 -11.88 13.43
C VAL A 120 -22.55 -13.24 13.18
N ASN A 121 -23.53 -13.29 12.28
CA ASN A 121 -23.96 -14.56 11.69
C ASN A 121 -22.91 -14.99 10.65
N SER A 122 -22.30 -16.16 10.86
CA SER A 122 -21.29 -16.70 9.94
C SER A 122 -21.87 -16.98 8.54
N GLU A 123 -23.15 -17.33 8.45
CA GLU A 123 -23.84 -17.58 7.18
C GLU A 123 -23.95 -16.30 6.35
N ASP A 124 -24.26 -15.16 6.98
CA ASP A 124 -24.30 -13.87 6.30
C ASP A 124 -22.93 -13.46 5.75
N ILE A 125 -21.87 -13.72 6.53
CA ILE A 125 -20.49 -13.45 6.08
C ILE A 125 -20.14 -14.32 4.88
N LEU A 126 -20.47 -15.62 4.92
CA LEU A 126 -20.24 -16.53 3.80
C LEU A 126 -21.08 -16.17 2.57
N ALA A 127 -22.32 -15.74 2.76
CA ALA A 127 -23.17 -15.22 1.68
C ALA A 127 -22.55 -13.98 1.02
N MET A 128 -21.96 -13.06 1.81
CA MET A 128 -21.24 -11.91 1.26
C MET A 128 -20.01 -12.33 0.45
N VAL A 129 -19.23 -13.28 0.97
CA VAL A 129 -18.02 -13.82 0.31
C VAL A 129 -18.36 -14.50 -1.03
N ASN A 130 -19.50 -15.19 -1.11
CA ASN A 130 -20.01 -15.86 -2.30
C ASN A 130 -20.86 -14.96 -3.23
N SER A 131 -21.09 -13.70 -2.86
CA SER A 131 -21.98 -12.82 -3.61
C SER A 131 -21.39 -12.37 -4.95
N GLN A 132 -22.28 -11.96 -5.86
CA GLN A 132 -21.88 -11.38 -7.14
C GLN A 132 -21.41 -9.91 -7.06
N LYS A 133 -21.26 -9.35 -5.87
CA LYS A 133 -20.74 -7.98 -5.69
C LYS A 133 -19.28 -7.87 -6.13
N SER A 134 -18.80 -6.64 -6.32
CA SER A 134 -17.38 -6.41 -6.65
C SER A 134 -16.49 -6.68 -5.44
N THR A 135 -15.27 -7.18 -5.68
CA THR A 135 -14.26 -7.44 -4.63
C THR A 135 -14.08 -6.25 -3.68
N ARG A 136 -14.01 -5.03 -4.22
CA ARG A 136 -13.84 -3.80 -3.44
C ARG A 136 -15.04 -3.53 -2.53
N GLN A 137 -16.27 -3.66 -3.05
CA GLN A 137 -17.48 -3.45 -2.26
C GLN A 137 -17.58 -4.48 -1.12
N THR A 138 -17.29 -5.75 -1.40
CA THR A 138 -17.33 -6.80 -0.38
C THR A 138 -16.29 -6.56 0.72
N ILE A 139 -15.03 -6.26 0.36
CA ILE A 139 -13.98 -5.94 1.33
C ILE A 139 -14.36 -4.73 2.20
N ASN A 140 -14.87 -3.65 1.58
CA ASN A 140 -15.31 -2.47 2.32
C ASN A 140 -16.42 -2.82 3.31
N ARG A 141 -17.40 -3.65 2.91
CA ARG A 141 -18.50 -4.05 3.79
C ARG A 141 -18.00 -4.90 4.97
N LEU A 142 -17.14 -5.88 4.71
CA LEU A 142 -16.51 -6.70 5.75
C LEU A 142 -15.67 -5.85 6.71
N THR A 143 -14.96 -4.85 6.20
CA THR A 143 -14.20 -3.90 7.01
C THR A 143 -15.10 -3.11 7.94
N LEU A 144 -16.23 -2.58 7.43
CA LEU A 144 -17.20 -1.85 8.23
C LEU A 144 -17.81 -2.71 9.35
N ILE A 145 -18.12 -3.98 9.07
CA ILE A 145 -18.62 -4.93 10.08
C ILE A 145 -17.57 -5.15 11.19
N LYS A 146 -16.30 -5.37 10.81
CA LYS A 146 -15.23 -5.51 11.82
C LYS A 146 -15.11 -4.24 12.67
N GLN A 147 -15.22 -3.07 12.06
CA GLN A 147 -15.13 -1.78 12.75
C GLN A 147 -16.31 -1.51 13.68
N SER A 148 -17.52 -1.99 13.37
CA SER A 148 -18.67 -1.83 14.27
C SER A 148 -18.56 -2.70 15.52
N ILE A 149 -17.86 -3.83 15.46
CA ILE A 149 -17.69 -4.76 16.59
C ILE A 149 -16.51 -4.34 17.46
N LEU A 150 -15.34 -4.22 16.85
CA LEU A 150 -14.13 -3.73 17.49
C LEU A 150 -13.74 -2.45 16.78
N PRO A 151 -14.22 -1.28 17.26
CA PRO A 151 -13.80 0.00 16.73
C PRO A 151 -12.30 0.16 17.01
N THR A 152 -11.49 -0.21 16.02
CA THR A 152 -10.06 0.07 16.04
C THR A 152 -9.93 1.59 16.08
N ARG A 153 -9.47 2.14 17.22
CA ARG A 153 -9.07 3.55 17.33
C ARG A 153 -8.09 3.83 16.17
N LYS A 154 -8.52 4.68 15.23
CA LYS A 154 -7.98 4.94 13.87
C LYS A 154 -8.46 3.95 12.81
N LEU A 155 -9.41 4.43 11.99
CA LEU A 155 -9.46 4.11 10.57
C LEU A 155 -8.03 4.11 10.03
N ARG A 156 -7.49 2.92 9.73
CA ARG A 156 -6.30 2.83 8.89
C ARG A 156 -6.77 3.22 7.51
N ILE A 157 -6.89 4.53 7.26
CA ILE A 157 -7.10 5.08 5.92
C ILE A 157 -6.05 4.38 5.06
N PRO A 158 -6.45 3.58 4.05
CA PRO A 158 -5.49 2.96 3.14
C PRO A 158 -4.48 4.03 2.76
N PRO A 159 -3.16 3.82 2.91
CA PRO A 159 -2.20 4.90 2.74
C PRO A 159 -2.34 5.67 1.41
N GLY A 160 -2.84 5.02 0.35
CA GLY A 160 -3.17 5.65 -0.93
C GLY A 160 -4.40 6.59 -0.93
N LEU A 161 -5.32 6.48 0.03
CA LEU A 161 -6.45 7.41 0.21
C LEU A 161 -6.07 8.66 1.02
N MET A 162 -4.99 8.59 1.82
CA MET A 162 -4.57 9.69 2.71
C MET A 162 -4.11 10.94 1.95
N TYR A 163 -3.63 10.78 0.71
CA TYR A 163 -3.08 11.86 -0.11
C TYR A 163 -3.82 12.04 -1.45
N THR A 164 -5.10 11.66 -1.49
CA THR A 164 -5.86 11.64 -2.76
C THR A 164 -5.94 13.02 -3.40
N GLU A 165 -6.14 14.07 -2.59
CA GLU A 165 -6.28 15.44 -3.08
C GLU A 165 -4.93 16.00 -3.55
N GLU A 166 -3.88 15.79 -2.76
CA GLU A 166 -2.51 16.21 -3.08
C GLU A 166 -2.01 15.52 -4.34
N LYS A 167 -2.29 14.22 -4.50
CA LYS A 167 -1.97 13.47 -5.71
C LYS A 167 -2.72 14.01 -6.92
N ARG A 168 -4.03 14.27 -6.78
CA ARG A 168 -4.84 14.78 -7.88
C ARG A 168 -4.35 16.17 -8.33
N PHE A 169 -3.99 17.02 -7.37
CA PHE A 169 -3.38 18.33 -7.61
C PHE A 169 -2.02 18.21 -8.32
N LEU A 170 -1.07 17.42 -7.80
CA LEU A 170 0.26 17.33 -8.42
C LEU A 170 0.22 16.69 -9.80
N VAL A 171 -0.64 15.69 -10.03
CA VAL A 171 -0.84 15.11 -11.37
C VAL A 171 -1.43 16.14 -12.35
N SER A 172 -2.37 16.99 -11.91
CA SER A 172 -2.90 18.04 -12.79
C SER A 172 -1.84 19.10 -13.10
N VAL A 173 -1.00 19.46 -12.14
CA VAL A 173 0.14 20.37 -12.36
C VAL A 173 1.14 19.75 -13.34
N ILE A 174 1.51 18.46 -13.19
CA ILE A 174 2.40 17.78 -14.14
C ILE A 174 1.82 17.81 -15.56
N LYS A 175 0.54 17.44 -15.72
CA LYS A 175 -0.12 17.45 -17.02
C LYS A 175 -0.11 18.84 -17.65
N TYR A 176 -0.34 19.87 -16.83
CA TYR A 176 -0.30 21.25 -17.25
C TYR A 176 1.09 21.68 -17.70
N ILE A 177 2.12 21.46 -16.87
CA ILE A 177 3.52 21.78 -17.17
C ILE A 177 4.00 21.07 -18.44
N ARG A 178 3.69 19.78 -18.62
CA ARG A 178 4.05 19.07 -19.86
C ARG A 178 3.41 19.71 -21.08
N GLY A 179 2.11 19.99 -21.01
CA GLY A 179 1.42 20.69 -22.09
C GLY A 179 1.99 22.08 -22.38
N LEU A 180 2.55 22.78 -21.37
CA LEU A 180 3.25 24.04 -21.57
C LEU A 180 4.54 23.84 -22.39
N TYR A 181 5.40 22.90 -21.99
CA TYR A 181 6.67 22.66 -22.69
C TYR A 181 6.48 22.07 -24.10
N GLU A 182 5.44 21.25 -24.30
CA GLU A 182 5.13 20.65 -25.61
C GLU A 182 4.62 21.67 -26.64
N LYS A 183 3.78 22.64 -26.21
CA LYS A 183 3.03 23.51 -27.13
C LYS A 183 3.69 24.85 -27.42
N ASN A 184 4.60 25.32 -26.55
CA ASN A 184 5.04 26.71 -26.58
C ASN A 184 6.53 26.82 -26.88
N GLU A 185 6.87 27.81 -27.69
CA GLU A 185 8.25 28.12 -28.07
C GLU A 185 8.94 29.05 -27.07
N SER A 186 8.22 29.88 -26.32
CA SER A 186 8.78 30.80 -25.29
C SER A 186 7.83 31.04 -24.11
N ILE A 187 8.32 31.67 -23.01
CA ILE A 187 7.52 32.02 -21.83
C ILE A 187 6.53 33.15 -22.11
N PHE A 188 6.80 34.01 -23.09
CA PHE A 188 6.00 35.21 -23.36
C PHE A 188 4.66 34.97 -24.06
N SER A 189 4.28 33.72 -24.34
CA SER A 189 2.96 33.38 -24.93
C SER A 189 1.80 33.34 -23.91
N PHE A 190 2.04 33.60 -22.62
CA PHE A 190 1.13 33.19 -21.54
C PHE A 190 0.38 34.34 -20.84
N ASN A 191 -0.70 34.84 -21.45
CA ASN A 191 -1.62 35.74 -20.74
C ASN A 191 -2.55 35.01 -19.74
N ASN A 192 -2.52 33.67 -19.65
CA ASN A 192 -3.42 32.89 -18.76
C ASN A 192 -2.77 31.60 -18.22
N LEU A 193 -1.74 31.73 -17.35
CA LEU A 193 -1.23 30.55 -16.63
C LEU A 193 -2.22 30.07 -15.56
N GLN A 194 -2.63 28.80 -15.62
CA GLN A 194 -3.41 28.17 -14.55
C GLN A 194 -2.58 28.04 -13.26
N TYR A 195 -3.26 27.87 -12.11
CA TYR A 195 -2.65 27.63 -10.80
C TYR A 195 -1.79 28.77 -10.23
N GLU A 196 -1.97 30.01 -10.66
CA GLU A 196 -1.16 31.16 -10.22
C GLU A 196 0.35 30.99 -10.49
N LEU A 197 0.75 30.10 -11.41
CA LEU A 197 2.16 29.85 -11.74
C LEU A 197 2.85 31.07 -12.40
N HIS A 198 2.07 32.03 -12.91
CA HIS A 198 2.56 33.35 -13.34
C HIS A 198 3.02 34.21 -12.15
N LYS A 199 2.57 33.92 -10.92
CA LYS A 199 2.97 34.66 -9.73
C LYS A 199 4.26 34.05 -9.19
N GLU A 200 5.33 34.83 -9.26
CA GLU A 200 6.66 34.47 -8.76
C GLU A 200 6.62 33.89 -7.34
N LYS A 201 5.97 34.58 -6.40
CA LYS A 201 5.83 34.13 -5.02
C LYS A 201 5.17 32.75 -4.89
N TYR A 202 4.16 32.45 -5.71
CA TYR A 202 3.50 31.15 -5.70
C TYR A 202 4.45 30.05 -6.23
N ARG A 203 5.12 30.35 -7.35
CA ARG A 203 6.10 29.46 -7.99
C ARG A 203 7.22 29.09 -7.02
N GLU A 204 7.84 30.07 -6.38
CA GLU A 204 8.90 29.87 -5.39
C GLU A 204 8.45 28.99 -4.23
N GLN A 205 7.27 29.28 -3.65
CA GLN A 205 6.71 28.49 -2.56
C GLN A 205 6.51 27.03 -2.98
N LEU A 206 5.93 26.79 -4.16
CA LEU A 206 5.70 25.45 -4.67
C LEU A 206 7.02 24.70 -4.93
N VAL A 207 8.01 25.36 -5.56
CA VAL A 207 9.35 24.77 -5.80
C VAL A 207 9.99 24.34 -4.50
N LEU A 208 10.05 25.22 -3.49
CA LEU A 208 10.66 24.89 -2.21
C LEU A 208 9.94 23.74 -1.49
N ILE A 209 8.61 23.74 -1.50
CA ILE A 209 7.79 22.66 -0.93
C ILE A 209 8.10 21.32 -1.61
N LEU A 210 8.15 21.30 -2.95
CA LEU A 210 8.46 20.08 -3.72
C LEU A 210 9.87 19.57 -3.43
N MET A 211 10.86 20.47 -3.35
CA MET A 211 12.24 20.12 -3.01
C MET A 211 12.34 19.53 -1.60
N ALA A 212 11.66 20.10 -0.61
CA ALA A 212 11.65 19.56 0.77
C ALA A 212 10.89 18.23 0.89
N LEU A 213 9.87 18.00 0.05
CA LEU A 213 9.21 16.69 -0.03
C LEU A 213 10.12 15.64 -0.67
N ALA A 214 10.97 16.05 -1.62
CA ALA A 214 11.93 15.16 -2.29
C ALA A 214 13.11 14.80 -1.40
N SER A 215 13.72 15.78 -0.71
CA SER A 215 14.94 15.60 0.08
C SER A 215 14.95 16.43 1.36
N ASP A 216 15.48 15.83 2.43
CA ASP A 216 15.64 16.49 3.73
C ASP A 216 16.65 17.65 3.67
N SER A 217 17.55 17.68 2.67
CA SER A 217 18.52 18.76 2.47
C SER A 217 17.89 20.14 2.25
N PHE A 218 16.63 20.20 1.81
CA PHE A 218 15.93 21.46 1.52
C PHE A 218 14.97 21.90 2.64
N MET A 219 14.90 21.15 3.74
CA MET A 219 13.97 21.41 4.84
C MET A 219 14.16 22.76 5.51
N ASN A 220 15.41 23.20 5.67
CA ASN A 220 15.73 24.47 6.33
C ASN A 220 15.16 25.66 5.56
N LYS A 221 15.12 25.58 4.22
CA LYS A 221 14.56 26.63 3.35
C LYS A 221 13.03 26.68 3.38
N VAL A 222 12.36 25.56 3.61
CA VAL A 222 10.89 25.54 3.75
C VAL A 222 10.46 25.98 5.14
N LYS A 223 11.22 25.62 6.18
CA LYS A 223 10.93 25.99 7.56
C LYS A 223 11.03 27.49 7.85
N SER A 224 11.67 28.27 6.99
CA SER A 224 11.74 29.73 7.15
C SER A 224 10.41 30.44 6.84
N TYR A 225 9.47 29.78 6.14
CA TYR A 225 8.14 30.35 5.90
C TYR A 225 7.22 30.13 7.09
N LYS A 226 6.45 31.16 7.45
CA LYS A 226 5.32 30.99 8.36
C LYS A 226 4.13 30.43 7.59
N GLU A 227 3.39 29.51 8.19
CA GLU A 227 2.26 28.81 7.52
C GLU A 227 1.17 29.77 7.00
N ASN A 228 0.95 30.89 7.69
CA ASN A 228 0.01 31.93 7.28
C ASN A 228 0.44 32.69 6.02
N GLU A 229 1.74 32.71 5.70
CA GLU A 229 2.33 33.36 4.52
C GLU A 229 2.33 32.47 3.27
N VAL A 230 2.06 31.17 3.45
CA VAL A 230 1.95 30.18 2.37
C VAL A 230 0.59 30.30 1.70
N ASN A 231 0.58 30.33 0.36
CA ASN A 231 -0.65 30.35 -0.44
C ASN A 231 -1.60 29.22 0.02
N LYS A 232 -2.88 29.54 0.18
CA LYS A 232 -3.90 28.63 0.72
C LYS A 232 -3.93 27.27 -0.01
N ASN A 233 -3.71 27.28 -1.33
CA ASN A 233 -3.72 26.08 -2.17
C ASN A 233 -2.51 25.16 -1.93
N LEU A 234 -1.43 25.69 -1.35
CA LEU A 234 -0.20 24.96 -1.06
C LEU A 234 -0.07 24.50 0.39
N ARG A 235 -0.95 24.97 1.29
CA ARG A 235 -0.82 24.74 2.74
C ARG A 235 -0.74 23.27 3.13
N ARG A 236 -1.53 22.40 2.50
CA ARG A 236 -1.47 20.95 2.80
C ARG A 236 -0.14 20.32 2.40
N LEU A 237 0.37 20.67 1.21
CA LEU A 237 1.69 20.20 0.78
C LEU A 237 2.80 20.75 1.69
N PHE A 238 2.69 22.01 2.09
CA PHE A 238 3.60 22.63 3.05
C PHE A 238 3.61 21.90 4.39
N GLN A 239 2.43 21.62 4.97
CA GLN A 239 2.31 20.85 6.23
C GLN A 239 2.96 19.47 6.13
N ILE A 240 2.86 18.80 4.98
CA ILE A 240 3.52 17.52 4.74
C ILE A 240 5.04 17.72 4.64
N ALA A 241 5.50 18.76 3.93
CA ALA A 241 6.92 19.07 3.78
C ALA A 241 7.59 19.28 5.15
N ILE A 242 7.00 20.11 6.02
CA ILE A 242 7.56 20.41 7.35
C ILE A 242 7.40 19.28 8.39
N SER A 243 6.74 18.17 8.03
CA SER A 243 6.43 17.09 8.96
C SER A 243 7.65 16.21 9.33
N ASN A 244 7.45 15.01 9.87
CA ASN A 244 8.57 14.09 10.15
C ASN A 244 8.97 13.29 8.89
N ASN A 245 10.17 12.70 8.88
CA ASN A 245 10.67 11.96 7.72
C ASN A 245 9.75 10.78 7.35
N GLU A 246 9.11 10.14 8.33
CA GLU A 246 8.17 9.05 8.07
C GLU A 246 6.98 9.49 7.20
N LYS A 247 6.37 10.65 7.51
CA LYS A 247 5.26 11.21 6.72
C LYS A 247 5.72 11.59 5.30
N ARG A 248 6.87 12.24 5.16
CA ARG A 248 7.46 12.56 3.83
C ARG A 248 7.79 11.30 3.02
N SER A 249 8.41 10.30 3.63
CA SER A 249 8.73 9.02 2.97
C SER A 249 7.46 8.31 2.49
N ARG A 250 6.40 8.31 3.31
CA ARG A 250 5.09 7.80 2.89
C ARG A 250 4.52 8.60 1.73
N PHE A 251 4.57 9.93 1.79
CA PHE A 251 4.11 10.78 0.69
C PHE A 251 4.83 10.41 -0.62
N ARG A 252 6.17 10.27 -0.59
CA ARG A 252 6.97 9.87 -1.76
C ARG A 252 6.60 8.50 -2.33
N ARG A 253 6.21 7.56 -1.46
CA ARG A 253 5.80 6.21 -1.87
C ARG A 253 4.44 6.18 -2.58
N TRP A 254 3.53 7.07 -2.22
CA TRP A 254 2.11 6.97 -2.63
C TRP A 254 1.68 8.05 -3.64
N VAL A 255 2.37 9.19 -3.66
CA VAL A 255 2.02 10.36 -4.46
C VAL A 255 2.94 10.50 -5.66
N LEU A 256 4.20 10.86 -5.44
CA LEU A 256 5.26 11.03 -6.45
C LEU A 256 6.61 10.70 -5.83
N SER A 257 7.46 9.98 -6.55
CA SER A 257 8.83 9.68 -6.13
C SER A 257 9.68 10.94 -5.94
N ALA A 258 10.82 10.82 -5.26
CA ALA A 258 11.75 11.94 -5.08
C ALA A 258 12.16 12.55 -6.42
N ASN A 259 12.43 11.70 -7.42
CA ASN A 259 12.83 12.14 -8.76
C ASN A 259 11.70 12.88 -9.49
N GLU A 260 10.46 12.40 -9.40
CA GLU A 260 9.31 13.10 -10.00
C GLU A 260 9.04 14.45 -9.33
N LEU A 261 9.22 14.54 -8.01
CA LEU A 261 9.09 15.80 -7.27
C LEU A 261 10.18 16.81 -7.65
N LEU A 262 11.44 16.36 -7.77
CA LEU A 262 12.55 17.21 -8.21
C LEU A 262 12.39 17.65 -9.67
N TRP A 263 12.01 16.74 -10.55
CA TRP A 263 11.72 17.06 -11.95
C TRP A 263 10.63 18.12 -12.05
N LEU A 264 9.55 17.98 -11.28
CA LEU A 264 8.47 18.96 -11.27
C LEU A 264 8.93 20.31 -10.70
N ALA A 265 9.75 20.31 -9.64
CA ALA A 265 10.31 21.53 -9.08
C ALA A 265 11.21 22.26 -10.09
N GLU A 266 12.08 21.52 -10.79
CA GLU A 266 12.96 22.05 -11.84
C GLU A 266 12.13 22.63 -13.00
N ALA A 267 11.13 21.87 -13.48
CA ALA A 267 10.25 22.30 -14.57
C ALA A 267 9.49 23.59 -14.24
N ILE A 268 9.03 23.72 -13.00
CA ILE A 268 8.32 24.90 -12.50
C ILE A 268 9.29 26.07 -12.32
N HIS A 269 10.48 25.83 -11.76
CA HIS A 269 11.50 26.87 -11.57
C HIS A 269 11.92 27.51 -12.89
N ALA A 270 12.12 26.67 -13.92
CA ALA A 270 12.49 27.10 -15.26
C ALA A 270 11.42 27.97 -15.96
N LEU A 271 10.18 28.05 -15.44
CA LEU A 271 9.20 29.05 -15.92
C LEU A 271 9.52 30.48 -15.47
N GLY A 272 10.56 30.69 -14.65
CA GLY A 272 10.95 32.00 -14.15
C GLY A 272 11.82 32.81 -15.10
N ASP A 273 12.56 32.15 -16.00
CA ASP A 273 13.52 32.77 -16.91
C ASP A 273 13.53 32.05 -18.27
N ASP A 274 13.54 32.81 -19.37
CA ASP A 274 13.49 32.25 -20.73
C ASP A 274 14.65 31.30 -21.03
N ASN A 275 15.86 31.60 -20.50
CA ASN A 275 17.02 30.74 -20.74
C ASN A 275 16.83 29.39 -20.04
N ASP A 276 16.37 29.40 -18.78
CA ASP A 276 16.10 28.19 -18.02
C ASP A 276 14.97 27.37 -18.66
N PHE A 277 13.92 28.03 -19.18
CA PHE A 277 12.83 27.38 -19.91
C PHE A 277 13.34 26.64 -21.14
N HIS A 278 14.12 27.31 -21.99
CA HIS A 278 14.69 26.69 -23.18
C HIS A 278 15.67 25.56 -22.85
N PHE A 279 16.47 25.73 -21.81
CA PHE A 279 17.39 24.70 -21.33
C PHE A 279 16.62 23.45 -20.87
N PHE A 280 15.58 23.63 -20.05
CA PHE A 280 14.75 22.54 -19.57
C PHE A 280 13.97 21.87 -20.70
N LYS A 281 13.45 22.64 -21.66
CA LYS A 281 12.76 22.10 -22.84
C LYS A 281 13.66 21.16 -23.65
N LYS A 282 14.90 21.58 -23.95
CA LYS A 282 15.90 20.73 -24.63
C LYS A 282 16.23 19.46 -23.86
N LYS A 283 16.17 19.50 -22.52
CA LYS A 283 16.37 18.32 -21.66
C LYS A 283 15.21 17.31 -21.79
N LEU A 284 14.00 17.75 -22.13
CA LEU A 284 12.83 16.88 -22.35
C LEU A 284 12.83 16.18 -23.70
N GLU A 285 13.53 16.73 -24.70
CA GLU A 285 13.61 16.20 -26.06
C GLU A 285 14.69 15.10 -26.22
N LYS A 286 15.50 14.87 -25.17
CA LYS A 286 16.54 13.83 -25.10
C LYS A 286 16.07 12.63 -24.28
#